data_AF-A0A9D5JC69-F1
#
_entry.id   AF-A0A9D5JC69-F1
#
_cell.length_a   1.000
_cell.length_b   1.000
_cell.length_c   1.000
_cell.angle_alpha   90.00
_cell.angle_beta   90.00
_cell.angle_gamma   90.00
#
_symmetry.space_group_name_H-M   'P 1'
#
loop_
_entity.id
_entity.type
_entity.pdbx_description
1 polymer ?
#
loop_
_entity_poly.entity_id
_entity_poly.type
_entity_poly.pdbx_seq_one_letter_code
_entity_poly.pdbx_strand_id
1 'polypeptide(L)'
;MIERPAQQNGSGSAANGSGAAGFEAQRAAWEAAYAQGRRRREPGSGATDRTISDIPLEPLYGPQDDAGRDLARDVAYPGAYPYTRGIHPGGYRDRLWTMRQFAGFGNARQTNERYHFLLSQGQMGLSVAFDMPTLMGFDSDAPQALGEVGKCGVAIDSLRDMQTLFDGIDLGVITTSMTINGPAPIALAQYIATAEAKGVPRAALGGTLQADILKEYIAQKEWIFPPRPHVRLIVDMMKFCTAEMPKWNTISISGYHIREAGSTAVQELAFTLADGFAYVEAATKAGLDIDAFAPRLSFFFNSHIDFFEEICKFRAARRI
;
A
#
# COMPACT_ATOMS: atom_id res chain seq x y z
N MET A 1 -1.15 40.89 -11.55
CA MET A 1 -2.30 41.80 -11.47
C MET A 1 -3.13 41.54 -12.73
N ILE A 2 -4.08 40.61 -12.64
CA ILE A 2 -4.99 40.24 -13.74
C ILE A 2 -6.38 40.29 -13.12
N GLU A 3 -7.16 41.29 -13.53
CA GLU A 3 -8.50 41.58 -13.02
C GLU A 3 -9.46 40.46 -13.40
N ARG A 4 -10.21 39.94 -12.42
CA ARG A 4 -11.38 39.09 -12.65
C ARG A 4 -12.59 40.00 -12.77
N PRO A 5 -13.49 39.81 -13.77
CA PRO A 5 -14.71 40.59 -13.83
C PRO A 5 -15.69 40.17 -12.72
N ALA A 6 -16.39 41.16 -12.18
CA ALA A 6 -17.33 41.07 -11.08
C ALA A 6 -18.47 40.08 -11.34
N GLN A 7 -18.77 39.25 -10.34
CA GLN A 7 -20.00 38.45 -10.27
C GLN A 7 -21.19 39.37 -10.01
N GLN A 8 -22.15 39.40 -10.93
CA GLN A 8 -23.48 39.93 -10.67
C GLN A 8 -24.26 38.93 -9.82
N ASN A 9 -24.70 39.38 -8.64
CA ASN A 9 -25.69 38.70 -7.81
C ASN A 9 -27.05 38.74 -8.52
N GLY A 10 -27.44 37.61 -9.11
CA GLY A 10 -28.80 37.35 -9.58
C GLY A 10 -29.51 36.38 -8.63
N SER A 11 -30.43 36.91 -7.84
CA SER A 11 -31.47 36.13 -7.15
C SER A 11 -32.40 35.50 -8.19
N GLY A 12 -32.60 34.18 -8.12
CA GLY A 12 -33.41 33.45 -9.10
C GLY A 12 -33.71 32.02 -8.69
N SER A 13 -34.46 31.86 -7.60
CA SER A 13 -35.22 30.65 -7.31
C SER A 13 -36.32 30.49 -8.36
N ALA A 14 -36.16 29.56 -9.31
CA ALA A 14 -37.22 28.82 -10.03
C ALA A 14 -36.68 28.17 -11.33
N ALA A 15 -35.97 27.03 -11.24
CA ALA A 15 -35.62 26.24 -12.43
C ALA A 15 -35.39 24.73 -12.19
N ASN A 16 -35.85 24.15 -11.07
CA ASN A 16 -35.54 22.75 -10.73
C ASN A 16 -36.62 21.71 -11.11
N GLY A 17 -37.74 22.11 -11.74
CA GLY A 17 -38.86 21.19 -12.02
C GLY A 17 -38.81 20.48 -13.38
N SER A 18 -38.41 21.16 -14.45
CA SER A 18 -38.50 20.62 -15.82
C SER A 18 -37.33 19.72 -16.20
N GLY A 19 -36.12 20.00 -15.69
CA GLY A 19 -34.93 19.21 -15.95
C GLY A 19 -34.95 17.82 -15.29
N ALA A 20 -35.47 17.73 -14.07
CA ALA A 20 -35.58 16.48 -13.32
C ALA A 20 -36.60 15.52 -13.97
N ALA A 21 -37.79 16.02 -14.30
CA ALA A 21 -38.82 15.23 -14.99
C ALA A 21 -38.35 14.76 -16.38
N GLY A 22 -37.61 15.60 -17.11
CA GLY A 22 -37.02 15.23 -18.39
C GLY A 22 -35.96 14.11 -18.28
N PHE A 23 -35.15 14.14 -17.22
CA PHE A 23 -34.13 13.12 -16.97
C PHE A 23 -34.74 11.77 -16.55
N GLU A 24 -35.78 11.78 -15.70
CA GLU A 24 -36.54 10.58 -15.34
C GLU A 24 -37.21 9.92 -16.54
N ALA A 25 -37.82 10.71 -17.43
CA ALA A 25 -38.41 10.21 -18.67
C ALA A 25 -37.38 9.55 -19.60
N GLN A 26 -36.16 10.12 -19.70
CA GLN A 26 -35.07 9.50 -20.46
C GLN A 26 -34.61 8.17 -19.83
N ARG A 27 -34.55 8.09 -18.50
CA ARG A 27 -34.22 6.83 -17.81
C ARG A 27 -35.25 5.75 -18.09
N ALA A 28 -36.54 6.06 -17.99
CA ALA A 28 -37.61 5.11 -18.29
C ALA A 28 -37.57 4.63 -19.76
N ALA A 29 -37.31 5.54 -20.71
CA ALA A 29 -37.14 5.17 -22.11
C ALA A 29 -35.92 4.26 -22.33
N TRP A 30 -34.80 4.55 -21.65
CA TRP A 30 -33.61 3.70 -21.70
C TRP A 30 -33.86 2.32 -21.07
N GLU A 31 -34.53 2.22 -19.93
CA GLU A 31 -34.87 0.94 -19.28
C GLU A 31 -35.71 0.05 -20.22
N ALA A 32 -36.71 0.64 -20.87
CA ALA A 32 -37.54 -0.06 -21.85
C ALA A 32 -36.72 -0.57 -23.04
N ALA A 33 -35.77 0.23 -23.55
CA ALA A 33 -34.88 -0.17 -24.64
C ALA A 33 -33.87 -1.24 -24.20
N TYR A 34 -33.29 -1.11 -23.01
CA TYR A 34 -32.33 -2.06 -22.44
C TYR A 34 -32.97 -3.43 -22.20
N ALA A 35 -34.21 -3.47 -21.72
CA ALA A 35 -34.97 -4.69 -21.51
C ALA A 35 -35.25 -5.48 -22.81
N GLN A 36 -35.35 -4.79 -23.95
CA GLN A 36 -35.52 -5.40 -25.27
C GLN A 36 -34.18 -5.89 -25.87
N GLY A 37 -33.05 -5.45 -25.32
CA GLY A 37 -31.72 -5.80 -25.80
C GLY A 37 -31.35 -7.27 -25.55
N ARG A 38 -30.63 -7.88 -26.50
CA ARG A 38 -30.08 -9.24 -26.33
C ARG A 38 -28.86 -9.20 -25.41
N ARG A 39 -28.97 -9.85 -24.25
CA ARG A 39 -27.83 -10.03 -23.32
C ARG A 39 -26.84 -11.05 -23.88
N ARG A 40 -25.56 -10.69 -23.87
CA ARG A 40 -24.46 -11.63 -24.11
C ARG A 40 -24.21 -12.41 -22.82
N ARG A 41 -24.41 -13.72 -22.84
CA ARG A 41 -24.25 -14.62 -21.66
C ARG A 41 -23.30 -15.78 -21.94
N GLU A 42 -22.90 -15.93 -23.19
CA GLU A 42 -21.94 -16.91 -23.64
C GLU A 42 -20.57 -16.71 -22.97
N PRO A 43 -19.88 -17.82 -22.60
CA PRO A 43 -18.52 -17.76 -22.08
C PRO A 43 -17.59 -16.97 -23.00
N GLY A 44 -16.78 -16.08 -22.42
CA GLY A 44 -15.85 -15.23 -23.19
C GLY A 44 -16.48 -13.98 -23.81
N SER A 45 -17.77 -13.70 -23.58
CA SER A 45 -18.42 -12.46 -24.06
C SER A 45 -17.87 -11.18 -23.43
N GLY A 46 -17.18 -11.28 -22.29
CA GLY A 46 -16.72 -10.14 -21.48
C GLY A 46 -17.85 -9.38 -20.77
N ALA A 47 -19.11 -9.77 -20.97
CA ALA A 47 -20.24 -9.18 -20.26
C ALA A 47 -20.29 -9.75 -18.84
N THR A 48 -20.33 -8.85 -17.85
CA THR A 48 -20.51 -9.19 -16.44
C THR A 48 -21.54 -8.26 -15.80
N ASP A 49 -22.34 -8.81 -14.90
CA ASP A 49 -23.26 -8.08 -14.02
C ASP A 49 -22.77 -8.10 -12.57
N ARG A 50 -21.50 -8.48 -12.36
CA ARG A 50 -20.85 -8.53 -11.05
C ARG A 50 -19.38 -8.13 -11.13
N THR A 51 -18.83 -7.61 -10.04
CA THR A 51 -17.38 -7.45 -9.88
C THR A 51 -16.71 -8.79 -9.62
N ILE A 52 -15.37 -8.82 -9.61
CA ILE A 52 -14.60 -10.01 -9.18
C ILE A 52 -14.89 -10.41 -7.74
N SER A 53 -15.24 -9.47 -6.87
CA SER A 53 -15.68 -9.76 -5.49
C SER A 53 -17.14 -10.16 -5.38
N ASP A 54 -17.79 -10.51 -6.49
CA ASP A 54 -19.18 -10.95 -6.54
C ASP A 54 -20.18 -9.86 -6.10
N ILE A 55 -19.84 -8.58 -6.28
CA ILE A 55 -20.78 -7.47 -6.00
C ILE A 55 -21.67 -7.26 -7.23
N PRO A 56 -23.01 -7.29 -7.12
CA PRO A 56 -23.91 -7.00 -8.23
C PRO A 56 -23.68 -5.60 -8.81
N LEU A 57 -23.68 -5.50 -10.14
CA LEU A 57 -23.54 -4.27 -10.89
C LEU A 57 -24.82 -3.97 -11.66
N GLU A 58 -25.32 -2.76 -11.48
CA GLU A 58 -26.38 -2.24 -12.33
C GLU A 58 -25.79 -1.81 -13.69
N PRO A 59 -26.54 -1.99 -14.79
CA PRO A 59 -26.07 -1.60 -16.12
C PRO A 59 -25.91 -0.09 -16.30
N LEU A 60 -26.46 0.72 -15.38
CA LEU A 60 -26.33 2.17 -15.36
C LEU A 60 -26.44 2.70 -13.92
N TYR A 61 -25.51 3.57 -13.54
CA TYR A 61 -25.58 4.38 -12.31
C TYR A 61 -25.75 5.85 -12.71
N GLY A 62 -26.70 6.54 -12.08
CA GLY A 62 -27.00 7.96 -12.28
C GLY A 62 -27.09 8.73 -10.96
N PRO A 63 -27.41 10.04 -11.01
CA PRO A 63 -27.45 10.91 -9.83
C PRO A 63 -28.34 10.39 -8.70
N GLN A 64 -29.44 9.71 -9.03
CA GLN A 64 -30.34 9.10 -8.04
C GLN A 64 -29.68 7.98 -7.22
N ASP A 65 -28.71 7.26 -7.79
CA ASP A 65 -28.00 6.16 -7.13
C ASP A 65 -26.97 6.69 -6.10
N ASP A 66 -26.73 8.00 -6.12
CA ASP A 66 -25.91 8.72 -5.13
C ASP A 66 -26.74 9.67 -4.25
N ALA A 67 -28.08 9.63 -4.37
CA ALA A 67 -28.97 10.51 -3.63
C ALA A 67 -28.85 10.24 -2.12
N GLY A 68 -28.57 11.29 -1.35
CA GLY A 68 -28.43 11.21 0.10
C GLY A 68 -27.02 10.95 0.63
N ARG A 69 -25.98 10.93 -0.22
CA ARG A 69 -24.59 10.90 0.24
C ARG A 69 -24.26 12.17 1.03
N ASP A 70 -23.69 12.00 2.22
CA ASP A 70 -23.12 13.11 2.97
C ASP A 70 -21.73 13.41 2.38
N LEU A 71 -21.62 14.48 1.60
CA LEU A 71 -20.37 14.82 0.91
C LEU A 71 -19.23 15.16 1.87
N ALA A 72 -19.52 15.75 3.03
CA ALA A 72 -18.49 16.11 4.00
C ALA A 72 -17.97 14.86 4.71
N ARG A 73 -18.88 13.95 5.11
CA ARG A 73 -18.53 12.71 5.79
C ARG A 73 -17.97 11.64 4.85
N ASP A 74 -18.51 11.47 3.65
CA ASP A 74 -18.24 10.28 2.81
C ASP A 74 -17.24 10.51 1.68
N VAL A 75 -16.94 11.77 1.35
CA VAL A 75 -16.10 12.15 0.20
C VAL A 75 -14.96 13.07 0.63
N ALA A 76 -15.31 14.21 1.25
CA ALA A 76 -14.41 15.29 1.64
C ALA A 76 -13.52 15.84 0.51
N TYR A 77 -12.76 16.89 0.82
CA TYR A 77 -11.67 17.38 -0.04
C TYR A 77 -10.40 16.54 0.17
N PRO A 78 -9.53 16.39 -0.85
CA PRO A 78 -8.26 15.68 -0.67
C PRO A 78 -7.42 16.36 0.44
N GLY A 79 -6.75 15.55 1.25
CA GLY A 79 -5.98 16.03 2.41
C GLY A 79 -6.82 16.40 3.65
N ALA A 80 -8.14 16.20 3.62
CA ALA A 80 -9.01 16.33 4.78
C ALA A 80 -9.65 14.99 5.13
N TYR A 81 -9.88 14.74 6.43
CA TYR A 81 -10.60 13.55 6.89
C TYR A 81 -11.99 13.44 6.24
N PRO A 82 -12.42 12.25 5.76
CA PRO A 82 -11.77 10.94 5.90
C PRO A 82 -10.96 10.51 4.67
N TYR A 83 -10.29 11.46 4.00
CA TYR A 83 -9.26 11.20 2.98
C TYR A 83 -9.69 10.33 1.79
N THR A 84 -10.99 10.21 1.53
CA THR A 84 -11.53 9.35 0.45
C THR A 84 -10.95 9.76 -0.91
N ARG A 85 -10.79 11.08 -1.14
CA ARG A 85 -10.19 11.65 -2.36
C ARG A 85 -8.66 11.69 -2.38
N GLY A 86 -7.99 11.26 -1.32
CA GLY A 86 -6.53 11.25 -1.20
C GLY A 86 -6.03 11.90 0.09
N ILE A 87 -4.84 11.51 0.53
CA ILE A 87 -4.23 11.98 1.80
C ILE A 87 -3.48 13.31 1.66
N HIS A 88 -3.26 13.79 0.44
CA HIS A 88 -2.53 15.04 0.17
C HIS A 88 -3.40 16.03 -0.62
N PRO A 89 -3.43 17.33 -0.24
CA PRO A 89 -4.27 18.33 -0.90
C PRO A 89 -4.05 18.47 -2.42
N GLY A 90 -2.81 18.58 -2.90
CA GLY A 90 -2.53 18.68 -4.34
C GLY A 90 -2.23 17.37 -5.05
N GLY A 91 -2.14 16.26 -4.30
CA GLY A 91 -1.96 14.91 -4.85
C GLY A 91 -0.84 14.83 -5.91
N TYR A 92 -1.15 14.23 -7.05
CA TYR A 92 -0.17 14.04 -8.14
C TYR A 92 0.16 15.31 -8.94
N ARG A 93 -0.48 16.45 -8.66
CA ARG A 93 -0.08 17.74 -9.23
C ARG A 93 1.13 18.32 -8.48
N ASP A 94 1.27 17.99 -7.19
CA ASP A 94 2.40 18.40 -6.37
C ASP A 94 3.57 17.42 -6.52
N ARG A 95 3.28 16.11 -6.43
CA ARG A 95 4.28 15.05 -6.49
C ARG A 95 3.68 13.75 -6.99
N LEU A 96 4.32 13.13 -7.99
CA LEU A 96 3.96 11.78 -8.45
C LEU A 96 4.18 10.73 -7.36
N TRP A 97 3.53 9.58 -7.49
CA TRP A 97 3.86 8.43 -6.64
C TRP A 97 5.31 8.01 -6.85
N THR A 98 5.91 7.42 -5.81
CA THR A 98 7.27 6.91 -5.91
C THR A 98 7.30 5.69 -6.82
N MET A 99 7.98 5.80 -7.95
CA MET A 99 8.29 4.63 -8.79
C MET A 99 9.42 3.85 -8.12
N ARG A 100 9.07 2.69 -7.55
CA ARG A 100 9.95 1.86 -6.75
C ARG A 100 9.87 0.42 -7.23
N GLN A 101 10.85 -0.01 -8.03
CA GLN A 101 10.91 -1.39 -8.51
C GLN A 101 11.44 -2.31 -7.41
N PHE A 102 10.75 -3.43 -7.24
CA PHE A 102 11.17 -4.55 -6.40
C PHE A 102 12.34 -5.29 -7.07
N ALA A 103 13.49 -5.38 -6.40
CA ALA A 103 14.69 -5.99 -6.96
C ALA A 103 15.59 -6.65 -5.90
N GLY A 104 16.06 -7.85 -6.24
CA GLY A 104 17.06 -8.62 -5.52
C GLY A 104 17.21 -9.98 -6.19
N PHE A 105 18.45 -10.45 -6.36
CA PHE A 105 18.78 -11.77 -6.87
C PHE A 105 20.26 -12.06 -6.62
N GLY A 106 20.61 -13.35 -6.54
CA GLY A 106 21.98 -13.80 -6.37
C GLY A 106 22.60 -13.24 -5.08
N ASN A 107 23.85 -12.81 -5.18
CA ASN A 107 24.58 -12.22 -4.06
C ASN A 107 24.42 -10.70 -3.97
N ALA A 108 24.87 -10.13 -2.84
CA ALA A 108 24.80 -8.70 -2.57
C ALA A 108 25.45 -7.81 -3.65
N ARG A 109 26.56 -8.25 -4.27
CA ARG A 109 27.24 -7.49 -5.33
C ARG A 109 26.39 -7.40 -6.60
N GLN A 110 25.83 -8.52 -7.04
CA GLN A 110 24.97 -8.56 -8.23
C GLN A 110 23.71 -7.69 -8.05
N THR A 111 23.12 -7.74 -6.86
CA THR A 111 21.97 -6.87 -6.55
C THR A 111 22.38 -5.40 -6.43
N ASN A 112 23.56 -5.07 -5.89
CA ASN A 112 24.08 -3.71 -5.88
C ASN A 112 24.27 -3.14 -7.29
N GLU A 113 24.86 -3.92 -8.22
CA GLU A 113 24.98 -3.54 -9.64
C GLU A 113 23.61 -3.23 -10.25
N ARG A 114 22.59 -4.04 -9.92
CA ARG A 114 21.21 -3.79 -10.32
C ARG A 114 20.65 -2.50 -9.73
N TYR A 115 20.95 -2.17 -8.48
CA TYR A 115 20.51 -0.91 -7.86
C TYR A 115 21.11 0.31 -8.56
N HIS A 116 22.41 0.30 -8.83
CA HIS A 116 23.05 1.38 -9.60
C HIS A 116 22.43 1.52 -10.99
N PHE A 117 22.15 0.41 -11.68
CA PHE A 117 21.43 0.45 -12.95
C PHE A 117 20.04 1.10 -12.78
N LEU A 118 19.23 0.65 -11.82
CA LEU A 118 17.87 1.17 -11.62
C LEU A 118 17.86 2.68 -11.30
N LEU A 119 18.77 3.13 -10.43
CA LEU A 119 18.95 4.54 -10.10
C LEU A 119 19.35 5.35 -11.34
N SER A 120 20.22 4.81 -12.20
CA SER A 120 20.61 5.46 -13.47
C SER A 120 19.44 5.60 -14.45
N GLN A 121 18.40 4.76 -14.32
CA GLN A 121 17.19 4.81 -15.15
C GLN A 121 16.06 5.68 -14.53
N GLY A 122 16.35 6.44 -13.47
CA GLY A 122 15.39 7.38 -12.87
C GLY A 122 14.53 6.80 -11.75
N GLN A 123 14.86 5.62 -11.23
CA GLN A 123 14.20 5.10 -10.02
C GLN A 123 14.47 6.03 -8.82
N MET A 124 13.41 6.40 -8.09
CA MET A 124 13.47 7.41 -7.01
C MET A 124 13.66 6.81 -5.60
N GLY A 125 13.74 5.48 -5.49
CA GLY A 125 13.93 4.77 -4.23
C GLY A 125 14.10 3.27 -4.46
N LEU A 126 14.76 2.56 -3.56
CA LEU A 126 15.08 1.12 -3.70
C LEU A 126 14.03 0.24 -3.01
N SER A 127 13.81 -0.98 -3.50
CA SER A 127 13.02 -1.99 -2.79
C SER A 127 13.75 -3.33 -2.82
N VAL A 128 14.18 -3.78 -1.65
CA VAL A 128 14.99 -4.99 -1.48
C VAL A 128 14.10 -6.22 -1.43
N ALA A 129 14.36 -7.16 -2.34
CA ALA A 129 13.83 -8.51 -2.33
C ALA A 129 14.87 -9.46 -1.75
N PHE A 130 14.57 -10.13 -0.63
CA PHE A 130 15.47 -11.10 -0.01
C PHE A 130 15.15 -12.53 -0.48
N ASP A 131 16.14 -13.41 -0.43
CA ASP A 131 15.92 -14.82 -0.77
C ASP A 131 15.18 -15.59 0.33
N MET A 132 14.69 -16.79 0.03
CA MET A 132 13.93 -17.59 0.98
C MET A 132 14.71 -17.90 2.28
N PRO A 133 15.99 -18.30 2.25
CA PRO A 133 16.78 -18.47 3.47
C PRO A 133 16.77 -17.22 4.36
N THR A 134 17.07 -16.05 3.80
CA THR A 134 17.07 -14.79 4.55
C THR A 134 15.66 -14.46 5.07
N LEU A 135 14.60 -14.66 4.28
CA LEU A 135 13.21 -14.42 4.70
C LEU A 135 12.79 -15.33 5.87
N MET A 136 13.31 -16.56 5.90
CA MET A 136 13.04 -17.57 6.93
C MET A 136 14.02 -17.51 8.11
N GLY A 137 15.00 -16.60 8.10
CA GLY A 137 15.98 -16.44 9.17
C GLY A 137 17.04 -17.54 9.25
N PHE A 138 17.41 -18.11 8.10
CA PHE A 138 18.51 -19.05 7.97
C PHE A 138 19.70 -18.39 7.27
N ASP A 139 20.91 -18.71 7.75
CA ASP A 139 22.15 -18.43 7.01
C ASP A 139 22.22 -19.32 5.76
N SER A 140 22.95 -18.86 4.74
CA SER A 140 23.08 -19.53 3.45
C SER A 140 23.70 -20.94 3.50
N ASP A 141 24.40 -21.31 4.58
CA ASP A 141 24.97 -22.64 4.79
C ASP A 141 24.08 -23.60 5.61
N ALA A 142 22.90 -23.12 6.05
CA ALA A 142 21.94 -23.96 6.75
C ALA A 142 21.44 -25.11 5.83
N PRO A 143 21.25 -26.34 6.35
CA PRO A 143 20.70 -27.44 5.56
C PRO A 143 19.37 -27.12 4.86
N GLN A 144 18.54 -26.27 5.47
CA GLN A 144 17.25 -25.80 4.96
C GLN A 144 17.38 -24.83 3.77
N ALA A 145 18.53 -24.17 3.63
CA ALA A 145 18.78 -23.17 2.58
C ALA A 145 19.19 -23.81 1.24
N LEU A 146 19.52 -25.11 1.24
CA LEU A 146 20.04 -25.81 0.07
C LEU A 146 19.10 -25.67 -1.15
N GLY A 147 19.61 -25.04 -2.21
CA GLY A 147 18.89 -24.85 -3.47
C GLY A 147 18.03 -23.57 -3.55
N GLU A 148 18.00 -22.77 -2.49
CA GLU A 148 17.18 -21.54 -2.43
C GLU A 148 18.00 -20.25 -2.25
N VAL A 149 19.30 -20.36 -1.93
CA VAL A 149 20.22 -19.21 -1.76
C VAL A 149 20.28 -18.36 -3.04
N GLY A 150 19.94 -17.08 -2.93
CA GLY A 150 20.01 -16.10 -4.02
C GLY A 150 19.01 -16.31 -5.15
N LYS A 151 18.05 -17.23 -5.03
CA LYS A 151 17.18 -17.64 -6.15
C LYS A 151 16.01 -16.69 -6.39
N CYS A 152 15.30 -16.33 -5.33
CA CYS A 152 14.11 -15.46 -5.39
C CYS A 152 14.39 -14.02 -4.90
N GLY A 153 15.62 -13.75 -4.47
CA GLY A 153 16.02 -12.48 -3.89
C GLY A 153 17.52 -12.45 -3.62
N VAL A 154 18.00 -11.40 -2.98
CA VAL A 154 19.40 -11.30 -2.53
C VAL A 154 19.62 -12.12 -1.25
N ALA A 155 20.71 -12.88 -1.19
CA ALA A 155 21.16 -13.55 0.02
C ALA A 155 21.88 -12.56 0.96
N ILE A 156 21.43 -12.45 2.21
CA ILE A 156 22.01 -11.58 3.23
C ILE A 156 22.12 -12.35 4.55
N ASP A 157 23.33 -12.84 4.86
CA ASP A 157 23.60 -13.55 6.11
C ASP A 157 24.14 -12.59 7.18
N SER A 158 24.90 -11.58 6.76
CA SER A 158 25.72 -10.76 7.65
C SER A 158 25.69 -9.26 7.35
N LEU A 159 26.23 -8.46 8.27
CA LEU A 159 26.46 -7.04 8.05
C LEU A 159 27.33 -6.77 6.80
N ARG A 160 28.27 -7.67 6.47
CA ARG A 160 29.14 -7.51 5.30
C ARG A 160 28.33 -7.56 4.00
N ASP A 161 27.30 -8.39 3.95
CA ASP A 161 26.44 -8.51 2.77
C ASP A 161 25.57 -7.27 2.63
N MET A 162 25.00 -6.77 3.73
CA MET A 162 24.26 -5.50 3.74
C MET A 162 25.13 -4.31 3.32
N GLN A 163 26.38 -4.24 3.78
CA GLN A 163 27.34 -3.23 3.37
C GLN A 163 27.67 -3.31 1.87
N THR A 164 27.84 -4.53 1.36
CA THR A 164 28.08 -4.77 -0.07
C THR A 164 26.85 -4.39 -0.91
N LEU A 165 25.65 -4.72 -0.42
CA LEU A 165 24.38 -4.43 -1.09
C LEU A 165 24.17 -2.93 -1.33
N PHE A 166 24.62 -2.10 -0.39
CA PHE A 166 24.48 -0.63 -0.46
C PHE A 166 25.80 0.10 -0.73
N ASP A 167 26.82 -0.58 -1.24
CA ASP A 167 28.08 0.07 -1.60
C ASP A 167 27.87 1.14 -2.69
N GLY A 168 28.52 2.29 -2.53
CA GLY A 168 28.36 3.45 -3.41
C GLY A 168 26.98 4.14 -3.39
N ILE A 169 26.05 3.74 -2.51
CA ILE A 169 24.70 4.34 -2.40
C ILE A 169 24.61 5.17 -1.11
N ASP A 170 24.13 6.42 -1.22
CA ASP A 170 23.93 7.32 -0.08
C ASP A 170 22.55 7.08 0.57
N LEU A 171 22.57 6.39 1.72
CA LEU A 171 21.39 6.04 2.50
C LEU A 171 20.74 7.24 3.23
N GLY A 172 21.43 8.37 3.33
CA GLY A 172 20.87 9.62 3.89
C GLY A 172 19.97 10.36 2.89
N VAL A 173 20.09 10.04 1.61
CA VAL A 173 19.35 10.68 0.50
C VAL A 173 18.31 9.74 -0.10
N ILE A 174 18.69 8.48 -0.38
CA ILE A 174 17.76 7.52 -0.98
C ILE A 174 16.78 6.97 0.05
N THR A 175 15.55 6.71 -0.37
CA THR A 175 14.60 5.96 0.46
C THR A 175 14.63 4.48 0.11
N THR A 176 14.68 3.61 1.12
CA THR A 176 14.79 2.15 0.93
C THR A 176 13.59 1.43 1.53
N SER A 177 12.91 0.61 0.75
CA SER A 177 11.93 -0.36 1.23
C SER A 177 12.60 -1.72 1.36
N MET A 178 12.33 -2.46 2.42
CA MET A 178 12.82 -3.81 2.63
C MET A 178 11.62 -4.75 2.82
N THR A 179 11.41 -5.65 1.86
CA THR A 179 10.35 -6.67 1.92
C THR A 179 10.86 -7.84 2.74
N ILE A 180 10.86 -7.65 4.06
CA ILE A 180 11.33 -8.61 5.06
C ILE A 180 10.35 -8.58 6.23
N ASN A 181 10.03 -9.75 6.79
CA ASN A 181 9.01 -9.90 7.84
C ASN A 181 9.62 -10.57 9.07
N GLY A 182 9.85 -11.88 9.02
CA GLY A 182 10.33 -12.64 10.17
C GLY A 182 11.59 -12.03 10.82
N PRO A 183 12.69 -11.90 10.05
CA PRO A 183 13.93 -11.23 10.49
C PRO A 183 13.95 -9.70 10.35
N ALA A 184 12.80 -9.02 10.20
CA ALA A 184 12.77 -7.58 9.94
C ALA A 184 13.60 -6.73 10.93
N PRO A 185 13.60 -6.97 12.25
CA PRO A 185 14.45 -6.22 13.18
C PRO A 185 15.95 -6.44 12.95
N ILE A 186 16.35 -7.65 12.52
CA ILE A 186 17.75 -7.99 12.24
C ILE A 186 18.21 -7.28 10.98
N ALA A 187 17.42 -7.35 9.91
CA ALA A 187 17.70 -6.63 8.66
C ALA A 187 17.75 -5.11 8.88
N LEU A 188 16.85 -4.56 9.71
CA LEU A 188 16.88 -3.15 10.09
C LEU A 188 18.17 -2.78 10.84
N ALA A 189 18.59 -3.60 11.80
CA ALA A 189 19.83 -3.37 12.54
C ALA A 189 21.06 -3.37 11.61
N GLN A 190 21.13 -4.30 10.66
CA GLN A 190 22.19 -4.34 9.64
C GLN A 190 22.14 -3.10 8.72
N TYR A 191 20.94 -2.65 8.32
CA TYR A 191 20.76 -1.45 7.51
C TYR A 191 21.23 -0.19 8.25
N ILE A 192 20.87 -0.06 9.53
CA ILE A 192 21.33 1.04 10.40
C ILE A 192 22.85 1.02 10.54
N ALA A 193 23.44 -0.13 10.87
CA ALA A 193 24.89 -0.24 11.02
C ALA A 193 25.64 0.07 9.70
N THR A 194 25.06 -0.29 8.56
CA THR A 194 25.59 0.06 7.23
C THR A 194 25.58 1.58 6.99
N ALA A 195 24.52 2.26 7.39
CA ALA A 195 24.41 3.71 7.31
C ALA A 195 25.36 4.43 8.27
N GLU A 196 25.42 3.99 9.53
CA GLU A 196 26.28 4.57 10.56
C GLU A 196 27.77 4.44 10.22
N ALA A 197 28.18 3.32 9.61
CA ALA A 197 29.54 3.12 9.11
C ALA A 197 29.94 4.15 8.04
N LYS A 198 28.96 4.76 7.35
CA LYS A 198 29.15 5.85 6.37
C LYS A 198 28.88 7.24 6.96
N GLY A 199 28.69 7.36 8.27
CA GLY A 199 28.42 8.63 8.95
C GLY A 199 26.99 9.17 8.75
N VAL A 200 26.06 8.36 8.26
CA VAL A 200 24.66 8.77 8.10
C VAL A 200 23.91 8.57 9.42
N PRO A 201 23.36 9.63 10.04
CA PRO A 201 22.62 9.49 11.29
C PRO A 201 21.27 8.81 11.07
N ARG A 202 20.81 8.02 12.05
CA ARG A 202 19.52 7.29 12.02
C ARG A 202 18.33 8.18 11.64
N ALA A 203 18.30 9.41 12.16
CA ALA A 203 17.24 10.37 11.89
C ALA A 203 17.17 10.85 10.42
N ALA A 204 18.24 10.66 9.64
CA ALA A 204 18.23 10.93 8.20
C ALA A 204 17.63 9.79 7.38
N LEU A 205 17.61 8.56 7.90
CA LEU A 205 17.18 7.37 7.17
C LEU A 205 15.69 7.38 6.88
N GLY A 206 15.35 7.44 5.60
CA GLY A 206 13.98 7.28 5.11
C GLY A 206 13.78 5.89 4.51
N GLY A 207 12.66 5.24 4.82
CA GLY A 207 12.44 3.89 4.32
C GLY A 207 11.17 3.24 4.82
N THR A 208 11.03 1.96 4.54
CA THR A 208 9.88 1.15 4.95
C THR A 208 10.33 -0.29 5.19
N LEU A 209 9.88 -0.88 6.28
CA LEU A 209 9.90 -2.33 6.45
C LEU A 209 8.53 -2.88 6.10
N GLN A 210 8.48 -4.07 5.51
CA GLN A 210 7.21 -4.78 5.40
C GLN A 210 6.71 -5.16 6.79
N ALA A 211 7.47 -5.98 7.53
CA ALA A 211 7.31 -6.25 8.97
C ALA A 211 5.90 -6.66 9.43
N ASP A 212 5.01 -6.99 8.50
CA ASP A 212 3.67 -7.44 8.78
C ASP A 212 3.71 -8.96 8.90
N ILE A 213 3.78 -9.43 10.14
CA ILE A 213 3.81 -10.84 10.47
C ILE A 213 2.40 -11.47 10.48
N LEU A 214 1.33 -10.70 10.66
CA LEU A 214 -0.02 -11.26 10.71
C LEU A 214 -0.41 -11.84 9.35
N LYS A 215 -0.16 -11.08 8.27
CA LYS A 215 -0.34 -11.57 6.90
C LYS A 215 0.56 -12.74 6.52
N GLU A 216 1.68 -12.97 7.23
CA GLU A 216 2.49 -14.17 7.01
C GLU A 216 1.71 -15.43 7.37
N TYR A 217 1.09 -15.47 8.54
CA TYR A 217 0.25 -16.61 8.95
C TYR A 217 -0.95 -16.78 8.03
N ILE A 218 -1.54 -15.68 7.56
CA ILE A 218 -2.73 -15.69 6.70
C ILE A 218 -2.36 -16.17 5.28
N ALA A 219 -1.34 -15.61 4.65
CA ALA A 219 -1.12 -15.72 3.20
C ALA A 219 0.32 -16.03 2.77
N GLN A 220 1.33 -15.25 3.19
CA GLN A 220 2.66 -15.25 2.55
C GLN A 220 3.61 -16.36 3.03
N LYS A 221 3.45 -16.84 4.26
CA LYS A 221 4.10 -18.04 4.83
C LYS A 221 5.58 -17.94 5.23
N GLU A 222 6.07 -16.75 5.55
CA GLU A 222 7.45 -16.44 5.98
C GLU A 222 7.51 -16.03 7.46
N TRP A 223 7.26 -16.96 8.39
CA TRP A 223 7.33 -16.71 9.83
C TRP A 223 8.35 -17.61 10.54
N ILE A 224 8.83 -17.15 11.70
CA ILE A 224 9.85 -17.84 12.51
C ILE A 224 9.29 -18.21 13.88
N PHE A 225 8.59 -17.28 14.54
CA PHE A 225 8.06 -17.48 15.88
C PHE A 225 6.56 -17.73 15.83
N PRO A 226 5.92 -18.13 16.94
CA PRO A 226 4.47 -18.07 17.06
C PRO A 226 3.93 -16.63 17.01
N PRO A 227 2.63 -16.41 16.72
CA PRO A 227 2.08 -15.07 16.48
C PRO A 227 2.33 -14.05 17.61
N ARG A 228 2.06 -14.42 18.87
CA ARG A 228 2.16 -13.49 20.02
C ARG A 228 3.58 -12.95 20.25
N PRO A 229 4.63 -13.79 20.40
CA PRO A 229 6.00 -13.27 20.56
C PRO A 229 6.47 -12.49 19.33
N HIS A 230 6.02 -12.85 18.12
CA HIS A 230 6.42 -12.13 16.91
C HIS A 230 5.79 -10.73 16.83
N VAL A 231 4.50 -10.58 17.12
CA VAL A 231 3.86 -9.25 17.20
C VAL A 231 4.55 -8.40 18.26
N ARG A 232 4.91 -8.96 19.42
CA ARG A 232 5.69 -8.23 20.44
C ARG A 232 7.03 -7.74 19.91
N LEU A 233 7.75 -8.55 19.13
CA LEU A 233 9.01 -8.16 18.48
C LEU A 233 8.81 -6.99 17.49
N ILE A 234 7.74 -7.02 16.69
CA ILE A 234 7.40 -5.92 15.77
C ILE A 234 7.08 -4.64 16.55
N VAL A 235 6.34 -4.73 17.66
CA VAL A 235 6.03 -3.57 18.52
C VAL A 235 7.30 -2.97 19.16
N ASP A 236 8.25 -3.80 19.60
CA ASP A 236 9.54 -3.30 20.11
C ASP A 236 10.32 -2.55 19.02
N MET A 237 10.32 -3.08 17.79
CA MET A 237 10.95 -2.43 16.64
C MET A 237 10.25 -1.10 16.29
N MET A 238 8.91 -1.05 16.34
CA MET A 238 8.14 0.19 16.17
C MET A 238 8.55 1.22 17.22
N LYS A 239 8.62 0.83 18.49
CA LYS A 239 9.04 1.70 19.59
C LYS A 239 10.42 2.31 19.37
N PHE A 240 11.39 1.49 18.93
CA PHE A 240 12.73 1.94 18.60
C PHE A 240 12.70 2.96 17.44
N CYS A 241 12.00 2.65 16.35
CA CYS A 241 11.93 3.52 15.19
C CYS A 241 11.22 4.85 15.49
N THR A 242 10.15 4.83 16.29
CA THR A 242 9.43 6.03 16.73
C THR A 242 10.35 6.97 17.51
N ALA A 243 11.28 6.44 18.31
CA ALA A 243 12.22 7.25 19.08
C ALA A 243 13.41 7.76 18.23
N GLU A 244 13.95 6.92 17.36
CA GLU A 244 15.29 7.14 16.76
C GLU A 244 15.27 7.42 15.25
N MET A 245 14.19 7.04 14.56
CA MET A 245 14.09 7.02 13.10
C MET A 245 12.82 7.71 12.60
N PRO A 246 12.66 9.02 12.84
CA PRO A 246 11.43 9.77 12.57
C PRO A 246 11.02 9.82 11.11
N LYS A 247 11.82 9.33 10.14
CA LYS A 247 11.48 9.25 8.71
C LYS A 247 11.20 7.81 8.23
N TRP A 248 11.22 6.83 9.13
CA TRP A 248 11.05 5.42 8.81
C TRP A 248 9.60 5.00 8.96
N ASN A 249 9.03 4.39 7.92
CA ASN A 249 7.73 3.71 8.04
C ASN A 249 7.98 2.33 8.65
N THR A 250 7.46 2.11 9.85
CA THR A 250 7.86 0.97 10.70
C THR A 250 7.29 -0.36 10.24
N ILE A 251 6.18 -0.30 9.51
CA ILE A 251 5.44 -1.45 9.00
C ILE A 251 4.69 -1.05 7.74
N SER A 252 4.53 -2.00 6.82
CA SER A 252 3.66 -1.91 5.66
C SER A 252 2.58 -2.98 5.77
N ILE A 253 1.44 -2.61 6.34
CA ILE A 253 0.31 -3.50 6.62
C ILE A 253 -0.30 -3.94 5.28
N SER A 254 -0.25 -5.24 5.00
CA SER A 254 -0.18 -5.74 3.62
C SER A 254 -1.36 -6.62 3.22
N GLY A 255 -2.21 -6.08 2.34
CA GLY A 255 -3.25 -6.83 1.63
C GLY A 255 -2.79 -7.52 0.36
N TYR A 256 -1.66 -7.08 -0.24
CA TYR A 256 -1.16 -7.62 -1.51
C TYR A 256 -1.12 -9.17 -1.52
N HIS A 257 -0.45 -9.77 -0.54
CA HIS A 257 -0.26 -11.21 -0.45
C HIS A 257 -1.57 -11.95 -0.16
N ILE A 258 -2.47 -11.33 0.61
CA ILE A 258 -3.81 -11.86 0.88
C ILE A 258 -4.62 -11.91 -0.42
N ARG A 259 -4.50 -10.89 -1.28
CA ARG A 259 -5.12 -10.87 -2.62
C ARG A 259 -4.52 -11.93 -3.53
N GLU A 260 -3.20 -12.02 -3.61
CA GLU A 260 -2.51 -13.02 -4.43
C GLU A 260 -2.77 -14.47 -3.96
N ALA A 261 -3.06 -14.68 -2.68
CA ALA A 261 -3.50 -15.97 -2.15
C ALA A 261 -4.94 -16.36 -2.54
N GLY A 262 -5.66 -15.50 -3.28
CA GLY A 262 -6.99 -15.78 -3.85
C GLY A 262 -8.16 -15.09 -3.14
N SER A 263 -7.91 -14.08 -2.30
CA SER A 263 -9.01 -13.34 -1.65
C SER A 263 -9.73 -12.38 -2.60
N THR A 264 -10.96 -12.00 -2.27
CA THR A 264 -11.69 -10.91 -2.95
C THR A 264 -11.15 -9.52 -2.55
N ALA A 265 -11.50 -8.45 -3.28
CA ALA A 265 -11.10 -7.09 -2.90
C ALA A 265 -11.65 -6.69 -1.52
N VAL A 266 -12.84 -7.19 -1.18
CA VAL A 266 -13.48 -6.99 0.13
C VAL A 266 -12.72 -7.72 1.23
N GLN A 267 -12.31 -8.97 0.99
CA GLN A 267 -11.54 -9.76 1.96
C GLN A 267 -10.14 -9.18 2.17
N GLU A 268 -9.43 -8.83 1.09
CA GLU A 268 -8.15 -8.11 1.15
C GLU A 268 -8.29 -6.89 2.06
N LEU A 269 -9.29 -6.05 1.80
CA LEU A 269 -9.49 -4.82 2.56
C LEU A 269 -9.80 -5.10 4.04
N ALA A 270 -10.76 -5.99 4.31
CA ALA A 270 -11.20 -6.28 5.67
C ALA A 270 -10.07 -6.88 6.52
N PHE A 271 -9.33 -7.85 5.98
CA PHE A 271 -8.27 -8.53 6.73
C PHE A 271 -7.07 -7.60 6.94
N THR A 272 -6.69 -6.80 5.95
CA THR A 272 -5.59 -5.84 6.08
C THR A 272 -5.88 -4.76 7.13
N LEU A 273 -7.11 -4.23 7.15
CA LEU A 273 -7.50 -3.23 8.16
C LEU A 273 -7.59 -3.85 9.56
N ALA A 274 -8.08 -5.09 9.67
CA ALA A 274 -8.09 -5.83 10.93
C ALA A 274 -6.68 -6.06 11.48
N ASP A 275 -5.71 -6.41 10.63
CA ASP A 275 -4.30 -6.50 11.01
C ASP A 275 -3.76 -5.14 11.49
N GLY A 276 -4.11 -4.06 10.78
CA GLY A 276 -3.77 -2.69 11.18
C GLY A 276 -4.31 -2.31 12.56
N PHE A 277 -5.58 -2.62 12.85
CA PHE A 277 -6.16 -2.42 14.18
C PHE A 277 -5.43 -3.23 15.25
N ALA A 278 -5.10 -4.50 14.97
CA ALA A 278 -4.36 -5.34 15.90
C ALA A 278 -2.96 -4.77 16.22
N TYR A 279 -2.26 -4.19 15.24
CA TYR A 279 -0.97 -3.53 15.46
C TYR A 279 -1.11 -2.25 16.29
N VAL A 280 -2.11 -1.42 16.00
CA VAL A 280 -2.38 -0.19 16.78
C VAL A 280 -2.72 -0.52 18.22
N GLU A 281 -3.58 -1.52 18.46
CA GLU A 281 -3.92 -2.00 19.79
C GLU A 281 -2.70 -2.54 20.54
N ALA A 282 -1.86 -3.35 19.87
CA ALA A 282 -0.66 -3.92 20.47
C ALA A 282 0.37 -2.85 20.84
N ALA A 283 0.60 -1.87 19.98
CA ALA A 283 1.52 -0.75 20.23
C ALA A 283 1.01 0.16 21.36
N THR A 284 -0.29 0.49 21.36
CA THR A 284 -0.91 1.29 22.43
C THR A 284 -0.83 0.58 23.77
N LYS A 285 -1.11 -0.74 23.80
CA LYS A 285 -0.98 -1.56 25.00
C LYS A 285 0.47 -1.64 25.52
N ALA A 286 1.46 -1.51 24.64
CA ALA A 286 2.87 -1.42 25.00
C ALA A 286 3.31 -0.01 25.45
N GLY A 287 2.38 0.95 25.50
CA GLY A 287 2.59 2.30 26.01
C GLY A 287 3.08 3.30 24.97
N LEU A 288 2.96 3.01 23.66
CA LEU A 288 3.22 4.02 22.63
C LEU A 288 2.00 4.93 22.49
N ASP A 289 2.24 6.23 22.43
CA ASP A 289 1.22 7.22 22.08
C ASP A 289 0.85 7.09 20.60
N ILE A 290 -0.45 7.02 20.30
CA ILE A 290 -0.96 6.77 18.95
C ILE A 290 -0.45 7.82 17.95
N ASP A 291 -0.42 9.09 18.35
CA ASP A 291 0.04 10.18 17.50
C ASP A 291 1.55 10.16 17.25
N ALA A 292 2.32 9.44 18.08
CA ALA A 292 3.76 9.29 17.90
C ALA A 292 4.14 8.24 16.85
N PHE A 293 3.36 7.16 16.71
CA PHE A 293 3.70 6.06 15.79
C PHE A 293 2.76 5.91 14.59
N ALA A 294 1.46 6.22 14.74
CA ALA A 294 0.47 6.03 13.67
C ALA A 294 0.83 6.77 12.35
N PRO A 295 1.40 8.00 12.38
CA PRO A 295 1.83 8.69 11.15
C PRO A 295 2.92 7.96 10.35
N ARG A 296 3.55 6.92 10.92
CA ARG A 296 4.57 6.07 10.29
C ARG A 296 4.07 4.67 9.93
N LEU A 297 2.80 4.37 10.17
CA LEU A 297 2.17 3.19 9.58
C LEU A 297 1.94 3.44 8.09
N SER A 298 2.18 2.40 7.30
CA SER A 298 1.90 2.40 5.87
C SER A 298 1.15 1.15 5.47
N PHE A 299 0.59 1.14 4.26
CA PHE A 299 -0.20 0.04 3.74
C PHE A 299 0.31 -0.41 2.37
N PHE A 300 0.12 -1.69 2.07
CA PHE A 300 0.45 -2.26 0.77
C PHE A 300 -0.68 -3.13 0.24
N PHE A 301 -1.39 -2.61 -0.75
CA PHE A 301 -2.53 -3.26 -1.40
C PHE A 301 -2.17 -3.68 -2.84
N ASN A 302 -2.86 -4.68 -3.34
CA ASN A 302 -2.82 -5.10 -4.74
C ASN A 302 -3.60 -4.12 -5.64
N SER A 303 -3.32 -4.12 -6.94
CA SER A 303 -4.18 -3.49 -7.97
C SER A 303 -4.54 -4.56 -9.00
N HIS A 304 -5.68 -5.21 -8.81
CA HIS A 304 -6.12 -6.34 -9.63
C HIS A 304 -6.80 -5.89 -10.95
N ILE A 305 -7.30 -6.85 -11.74
CA ILE A 305 -7.81 -6.59 -13.10
C ILE A 305 -9.17 -5.87 -13.14
N ASP A 306 -9.97 -5.89 -12.05
CA ASP A 306 -11.25 -5.19 -11.98
C ASP A 306 -11.02 -3.70 -11.70
N PHE A 307 -10.83 -2.94 -12.77
CA PHE A 307 -10.35 -1.56 -12.71
C PHE A 307 -11.14 -0.65 -11.76
N PHE A 308 -12.48 -0.69 -11.81
CA PHE A 308 -13.31 0.19 -10.99
C PHE A 308 -13.45 -0.31 -9.55
N GLU A 309 -13.53 -1.63 -9.34
CA GLU A 309 -13.54 -2.21 -8.00
C GLU A 309 -12.27 -1.83 -7.22
N GLU A 310 -11.10 -1.91 -7.86
CA GLU A 310 -9.82 -1.58 -7.22
C GLU A 310 -9.73 -0.08 -6.86
N ILE A 311 -10.20 0.81 -7.74
CA ILE A 311 -10.33 2.25 -7.42
C ILE A 311 -11.24 2.46 -6.20
N CYS A 312 -12.38 1.77 -6.15
CA CYS A 312 -13.30 1.82 -5.02
C CYS A 312 -12.66 1.27 -3.74
N LYS A 313 -11.93 0.16 -3.81
CA LYS A 313 -11.19 -0.45 -2.69
C LYS A 313 -10.22 0.54 -2.07
N PHE A 314 -9.35 1.19 -2.85
CA PHE A 314 -8.40 2.16 -2.32
C PHE A 314 -9.08 3.37 -1.66
N ARG A 315 -10.21 3.82 -2.20
CA ARG A 315 -10.99 4.93 -1.64
C ARG A 315 -11.69 4.54 -0.34
N ALA A 316 -12.24 3.32 -0.29
CA ALA A 316 -12.84 2.77 0.91
C ALA A 316 -11.79 2.57 2.02
N ALA A 317 -10.61 2.05 1.67
CA ALA A 317 -9.50 1.82 2.61
C ALA A 317 -9.02 3.06 3.34
N ARG A 318 -9.03 4.23 2.71
CA ARG A 318 -8.66 5.50 3.37
C ARG A 318 -9.75 6.05 4.28
N ARG A 319 -11.00 5.70 3.99
CA ARG A 319 -12.17 6.25 4.68
C ARG A 319 -12.46 5.50 5.98
N ILE A 320 -12.29 4.19 5.96
CA ILE A 320 -12.37 3.31 7.13
C ILE A 320 -11.15 3.58 8.01
#